data_AF-A0A7K3ZW88-F1
#
_entry.id   AF-A0A7K3ZW88-F1
#
_cell.length_a   1.000
_cell.length_b   1.000
_cell.length_c   1.000
_cell.angle_alpha   90.00
_cell.angle_beta   90.00
_cell.angle_gamma   90.00
#
_symmetry.space_group_name_H-M   'P 1'
#
loop_
_entity.id
_entity.type
_entity.pdbx_description
1 polymer ?
#
loop_
_entity_poly.entity_id
_entity_poly.type
_entity_poly.pdbx_seq_one_letter_code
_entity_poly.pdbx_strand_id
1 'polypeptide(L)'
;IEGLVDIVDKPVLIEMWDERFFYFVLKFEFNFVDTLDKASALSTVQIDVENSERYDMSYVDEAGERQRPILLHCSPSGAIERVMYALLEKAARLSEEGKLPMLETWLSPTQVRIIPVAERHQARAQQIASELGLRTDIDDRDETVGKKIRDAGREWIPYVAVIGDEELASGELTVTVRAESTPKSPAKVKMSPADLKARVSAETAGKPWRRLPLSMLLSERPKFI
;
A
#
# COMPACT_ATOMS: atom_id res chain seq x y z
N ILE A 1 32.22 -6.19 -7.09
CA ILE A 1 31.40 -6.18 -5.85
C ILE A 1 31.49 -4.80 -5.20
N GLU A 2 32.69 -4.28 -4.94
CA GLU A 2 32.91 -2.93 -4.38
C GLU A 2 32.06 -1.84 -5.05
N GLY A 3 32.10 -1.73 -6.38
CA GLY A 3 31.26 -0.73 -7.08
C GLY A 3 29.74 -0.91 -6.91
N LEU A 4 29.24 -2.14 -6.66
CA LEU A 4 27.81 -2.33 -6.33
C LEU A 4 27.50 -1.88 -4.90
N VAL A 5 28.43 -2.12 -3.97
CA VAL A 5 28.31 -1.66 -2.57
C VAL A 5 28.30 -0.13 -2.53
N ASP A 6 29.19 0.52 -3.28
CA ASP A 6 29.28 1.98 -3.38
C ASP A 6 27.99 2.61 -3.93
N ILE A 7 27.34 1.96 -4.91
CA ILE A 7 26.06 2.44 -5.46
C ILE A 7 24.94 2.37 -4.41
N VAL A 8 24.90 1.31 -3.61
CA VAL A 8 23.82 1.09 -2.64
C VAL A 8 24.01 1.95 -1.38
N ASP A 9 25.26 2.28 -1.02
CA ASP A 9 25.61 3.08 0.17
C ASP A 9 24.95 2.55 1.47
N LYS A 10 24.98 1.22 1.61
CA LYS A 10 24.49 0.48 2.80
C LYS A 10 25.42 -0.69 3.12
N PRO A 11 25.43 -1.19 4.36
CA PRO A 11 26.08 -2.45 4.68
C PRO A 11 25.56 -3.59 3.78
N VAL A 12 26.47 -4.37 3.22
CA VAL A 12 26.16 -5.53 2.37
C VAL A 12 26.77 -6.78 3.01
N LEU A 13 25.97 -7.84 3.08
CA LEU A 13 26.44 -9.18 3.41
C LEU A 13 26.88 -9.89 2.13
N ILE A 14 28.09 -10.43 2.11
CA ILE A 14 28.62 -11.20 0.99
C ILE A 14 28.74 -12.65 1.43
N GLU A 15 28.02 -13.53 0.73
CA GLU A 15 28.16 -14.98 0.86
C GLU A 15 28.91 -15.51 -0.37
N MET A 16 29.97 -16.28 -0.13
CA MET A 16 30.79 -16.91 -1.17
C MET A 16 30.78 -18.42 -0.96
N TRP A 17 30.60 -19.16 -2.05
CA TRP A 17 30.63 -20.61 -2.05
C TRP A 17 31.77 -21.09 -2.94
N ASP A 18 32.46 -22.15 -2.50
CA ASP A 18 33.57 -22.74 -3.25
C ASP A 18 33.10 -23.40 -4.55
N GLU A 19 31.86 -23.88 -4.56
CA GLU A 19 31.23 -24.55 -5.70
C GLU A 19 29.88 -23.93 -6.04
N ARG A 20 29.55 -23.91 -7.33
CA ARG A 20 28.25 -23.46 -7.81
C ARG A 20 27.18 -24.50 -7.49
N PHE A 21 26.27 -24.17 -6.57
CA PHE A 21 25.20 -25.08 -6.14
C PHE A 21 23.84 -24.84 -6.84
N PHE A 22 23.75 -23.82 -7.71
CA PHE A 22 22.52 -23.44 -8.42
C PHE A 22 22.81 -22.94 -9.84
N TYR A 23 21.78 -22.64 -10.64
CA TYR A 23 21.97 -22.22 -12.04
C TYR A 23 22.66 -20.85 -12.21
N PHE A 24 22.70 -20.02 -11.17
CA PHE A 24 23.32 -18.70 -11.20
C PHE A 24 24.73 -18.68 -10.60
N VAL A 25 25.56 -17.76 -11.07
CA VAL A 25 26.90 -17.46 -10.52
C VAL A 25 26.92 -16.22 -9.61
N LEU A 26 25.91 -15.37 -9.74
CA LEU A 26 25.71 -14.21 -8.89
C LEU A 26 24.22 -14.08 -8.61
N LYS A 27 23.88 -13.88 -7.34
CA LYS A 27 22.54 -13.49 -6.91
C LYS A 27 22.66 -12.27 -6.01
N PHE A 28 22.20 -11.15 -6.52
CA PHE A 28 22.05 -9.93 -5.75
C PHE A 28 20.64 -9.87 -5.18
N GLU A 29 20.49 -9.43 -3.93
CA GLU A 29 19.21 -9.38 -3.23
C GLU A 29 19.05 -8.09 -2.42
N PHE A 30 17.85 -7.52 -2.45
CA PHE A 30 17.41 -6.58 -1.44
C PHE A 30 16.52 -7.29 -0.44
N ASN A 31 17.03 -7.44 0.78
CA ASN A 31 16.32 -8.08 1.87
C ASN A 31 15.52 -7.05 2.67
N PHE A 32 14.27 -7.40 3.00
CA PHE A 32 13.51 -6.70 4.04
C PHE A 32 13.76 -7.42 5.35
N VAL A 33 14.25 -6.68 6.35
CA VAL A 33 14.36 -7.15 7.72
C VAL A 33 13.06 -6.80 8.42
N ASP A 34 12.44 -7.75 9.11
CA ASP A 34 11.16 -7.58 9.79
C ASP A 34 11.28 -7.14 11.26
N THR A 35 10.17 -7.12 12.00
CA THR A 35 10.14 -6.76 13.43
C THR A 35 10.78 -7.82 14.34
N LEU A 36 11.05 -9.01 13.83
CA LEU A 36 11.70 -10.12 14.54
C LEU A 36 13.16 -10.31 14.11
N ASP A 37 13.74 -9.31 13.44
CA ASP A 37 15.10 -9.30 12.88
C ASP A 37 15.37 -10.43 11.86
N LYS A 38 14.33 -10.93 11.18
CA LYS A 38 14.48 -11.93 10.11
C LYS A 38 14.57 -11.26 8.75
N ALA A 39 15.50 -11.75 7.92
CA ALA A 39 15.68 -11.28 6.56
C ALA A 39 14.80 -12.10 5.58
N SER A 40 14.00 -11.37 4.78
CA SER A 40 13.24 -11.93 3.67
C SER A 40 13.59 -11.21 2.38
N ALA A 41 14.09 -11.95 1.38
CA ALA A 41 14.45 -11.39 0.09
C ALA A 41 13.22 -10.82 -0.63
N LEU A 42 13.24 -9.53 -0.99
CA LEU A 42 12.24 -8.92 -1.84
C LEU A 42 12.70 -8.96 -3.28
N SER A 43 13.63 -8.07 -3.62
CA SER A 43 14.11 -7.93 -4.98
C SER A 43 15.32 -8.83 -5.22
N THR A 44 15.46 -9.38 -6.42
CA THR A 44 16.65 -10.15 -6.79
C THR A 44 17.03 -9.96 -8.25
N VAL A 45 18.34 -9.97 -8.51
CA VAL A 45 18.93 -10.05 -9.85
C VAL A 45 19.90 -11.22 -9.86
N GLN A 46 19.77 -12.12 -10.83
CA GLN A 46 20.58 -13.34 -10.91
C GLN A 46 21.19 -13.49 -12.30
N ILE A 47 22.49 -13.79 -12.34
CA ILE A 47 23.21 -14.10 -13.57
C ILE A 47 23.26 -15.61 -13.74
N ASP A 48 22.46 -16.12 -14.66
CA ASP A 48 22.30 -17.53 -14.97
C ASP A 48 23.10 -17.93 -16.20
N VAL A 49 23.92 -18.95 -16.02
CA VAL A 49 24.89 -19.45 -17.00
C VAL A 49 24.61 -20.90 -17.40
N GLU A 50 23.50 -21.47 -16.95
CA GLU A 50 23.21 -22.90 -17.08
C GLU A 50 21.90 -23.19 -17.82
N ASN A 51 20.84 -22.44 -17.56
CA ASN A 51 19.52 -22.80 -18.10
C ASN A 51 19.43 -22.63 -19.63
N SER A 52 20.29 -21.81 -20.25
CA SER A 52 20.35 -21.72 -21.70
C SER A 52 20.81 -23.03 -22.37
N GLU A 53 21.65 -23.81 -21.70
CA GLU A 53 22.00 -25.17 -22.15
C GLU A 53 20.84 -26.14 -21.88
N ARG A 54 20.29 -26.12 -20.66
CA ARG A 54 19.22 -27.04 -20.23
C ARG A 54 17.95 -26.94 -21.10
N TYR A 55 17.60 -25.75 -21.57
CA TYR A 55 16.42 -25.50 -22.40
C TYR A 55 16.73 -25.37 -23.90
N ASP A 56 17.94 -25.72 -24.32
CA ASP A 56 18.46 -25.56 -25.69
C ASP A 56 18.23 -24.18 -26.31
N MET A 57 18.45 -23.12 -25.54
CA MET A 57 18.37 -21.75 -26.01
C MET A 57 19.67 -21.37 -26.74
N SER A 58 19.53 -20.75 -27.92
CA SER A 58 20.67 -20.32 -28.73
C SER A 58 20.32 -19.14 -29.61
N TYR A 59 21.34 -18.36 -30.00
CA TYR A 59 21.25 -17.31 -31.02
C TYR A 59 22.45 -17.41 -31.98
N VAL A 60 22.38 -16.71 -33.11
CA VAL A 60 23.50 -16.57 -34.04
C VAL A 60 24.14 -15.20 -33.82
N ASP A 61 25.45 -15.17 -33.56
CA ASP A 61 26.18 -13.92 -33.34
C ASP A 61 26.59 -13.22 -34.65
N GLU A 62 27.31 -12.10 -34.52
CA GLU A 62 27.79 -11.31 -35.67
C GLU A 62 28.78 -12.06 -36.57
N ALA A 63 29.41 -13.14 -36.07
CA ALA A 63 30.31 -14.00 -36.83
C ALA A 63 29.57 -15.16 -37.53
N GLY A 64 28.26 -15.32 -37.30
CA GLY A 64 27.48 -16.42 -37.85
C GLY A 64 27.56 -17.71 -37.01
N GLU A 65 28.12 -17.65 -35.80
CA GLU A 65 28.30 -18.82 -34.94
C GLU A 65 27.10 -18.99 -33.99
N ARG A 66 26.76 -20.25 -33.68
CA ARG A 66 25.68 -20.58 -32.73
C ARG A 66 26.19 -20.41 -31.30
N GLN A 67 25.70 -19.39 -30.61
CA GLN A 67 26.04 -19.08 -29.22
C GLN A 67 24.89 -19.40 -28.27
N ARG A 68 25.21 -19.62 -26.99
CA ARG A 68 24.22 -19.69 -25.90
C ARG A 68 24.19 -18.37 -25.14
N PRO A 69 23.01 -17.78 -24.88
CA PRO A 69 22.91 -16.55 -24.12
C PRO A 69 23.16 -16.80 -22.62
N ILE A 70 23.68 -15.78 -21.93
CA ILE A 70 23.58 -15.64 -20.48
C ILE A 70 22.18 -15.10 -20.16
N LEU A 71 21.50 -15.68 -19.18
CA LEU A 71 20.17 -15.26 -18.77
C LEU A 71 20.27 -14.34 -17.54
N LEU A 72 19.55 -13.23 -17.59
CA LEU A 72 19.42 -12.31 -16.45
C LEU A 72 18.01 -12.44 -15.88
N HIS A 73 17.89 -13.04 -14.69
CA HIS A 73 16.61 -13.11 -13.99
C HIS A 73 16.47 -11.89 -13.10
N CYS A 74 15.35 -11.18 -13.22
CA CYS A 74 15.08 -9.99 -12.41
C CYS A 74 13.68 -10.11 -11.80
N SER A 75 13.62 -10.08 -10.48
CA SER A 75 12.38 -9.86 -9.73
C SER A 75 12.52 -8.53 -8.99
N PRO A 76 11.97 -7.42 -9.52
CA PRO A 76 12.22 -6.09 -8.97
C PRO A 76 11.50 -5.84 -7.64
N SER A 77 10.35 -6.47 -7.42
CA SER A 77 9.57 -6.35 -6.18
C SER A 77 9.58 -7.60 -5.31
N GLY A 78 9.95 -8.74 -5.89
CA GLY A 78 9.62 -10.04 -5.31
C GLY A 78 8.18 -10.46 -5.60
N ALA A 79 7.74 -11.51 -4.91
CA ALA A 79 6.36 -11.97 -4.94
C ALA A 79 5.41 -10.95 -4.29
N ILE A 80 4.16 -10.87 -4.78
CA ILE A 80 3.16 -9.93 -4.26
C ILE A 80 2.91 -10.19 -2.76
N GLU A 81 2.93 -11.45 -2.34
CA GLU A 81 2.77 -11.86 -0.95
C GLU A 81 3.90 -11.30 -0.07
N ARG A 82 5.14 -11.25 -0.56
CA ARG A 82 6.26 -10.65 0.18
C ARG A 82 6.16 -9.12 0.25
N VAL A 83 5.65 -8.48 -0.80
CA VAL A 83 5.34 -7.04 -0.76
C VAL A 83 4.28 -6.75 0.29
N MET A 84 3.20 -7.55 0.33
CA MET A 84 2.15 -7.44 1.36
C MET A 84 2.71 -7.65 2.77
N TYR A 85 3.53 -8.68 2.97
CA TYR A 85 4.24 -8.90 4.22
C TYR A 85 5.05 -7.67 4.65
N ALA A 86 5.88 -7.12 3.76
CA ALA A 86 6.69 -5.94 4.09
C ALA A 86 5.84 -4.70 4.41
N LEU A 87 4.68 -4.53 3.77
CA LEU A 87 3.74 -3.45 4.09
C LEU A 87 3.11 -3.63 5.49
N LEU A 88 2.75 -4.86 5.85
CA LEU A 88 2.19 -5.18 7.16
C LEU A 88 3.22 -5.03 8.28
N GLU A 89 4.45 -5.47 8.07
CA GLU A 89 5.57 -5.28 9.00
C GLU A 89 5.89 -3.79 9.21
N LYS A 90 5.85 -2.98 8.16
CA LYS A 90 5.96 -1.51 8.30
C LYS A 90 4.83 -0.94 9.15
N ALA A 91 3.59 -1.41 8.97
CA ALA A 91 2.47 -0.99 9.80
C ALA A 91 2.61 -1.45 11.26
N ALA A 92 3.18 -2.63 11.50
CA ALA A 92 3.50 -3.12 12.83
C ALA A 92 4.53 -2.22 13.52
N ARG A 93 5.61 -1.83 12.84
CA ARG A 93 6.61 -0.86 13.34
C ARG A 93 6.01 0.49 13.72
N LEU A 94 5.09 1.02 12.90
CA LEU A 94 4.36 2.24 13.27
C LEU A 94 3.63 2.10 14.62
N SER A 95 3.11 0.91 14.91
CA SER A 95 2.42 0.63 16.17
C SER A 95 3.39 0.62 17.36
N GLU A 96 4.60 0.07 17.19
CA GLU A 96 5.66 0.10 18.20
C GLU A 96 6.15 1.53 18.48
N GLU A 97 6.15 2.39 17.46
CA GLU A 97 6.42 3.83 17.59
C GLU A 97 5.25 4.63 18.21
N GLY A 98 4.15 3.98 18.59
CA GLY A 98 2.98 4.63 19.18
C GLY A 98 2.08 5.36 18.17
N LYS A 99 2.28 5.14 16.86
CA LYS A 99 1.40 5.63 15.79
C LYS A 99 0.33 4.58 15.47
N LEU A 100 -0.68 4.97 14.69
CA LEU A 100 -1.68 4.02 14.22
C LEU A 100 -1.16 3.25 12.98
N PRO A 101 -1.32 1.92 12.93
CA PRO A 101 -0.96 1.14 11.75
C PRO A 101 -1.83 1.56 10.56
N MET A 102 -1.24 1.78 9.40
CA MET A 102 -2.00 2.09 8.19
C MET A 102 -1.25 1.72 6.93
N LEU A 103 -1.98 1.61 5.83
CA LEU A 103 -1.39 1.66 4.49
C LEU A 103 -1.25 3.13 4.06
N GLU A 104 -0.29 3.38 3.17
CA GLU A 104 -0.20 4.66 2.45
C GLU A 104 -1.54 4.98 1.78
N THR A 105 -1.95 6.25 1.77
CA THR A 105 -3.27 6.67 1.23
C THR A 105 -3.53 6.16 -0.19
N TRP A 106 -2.51 6.09 -1.04
CA TRP A 106 -2.65 5.58 -2.41
C TRP A 106 -2.86 4.06 -2.50
N LEU A 107 -2.43 3.29 -1.50
CA LEU A 107 -2.63 1.84 -1.40
C LEU A 107 -3.94 1.47 -0.70
N SER A 108 -4.48 2.34 0.15
CA SER A 108 -5.70 2.06 0.92
C SER A 108 -6.90 1.78 0.00
N PRO A 109 -7.59 0.63 0.12
CA PRO A 109 -8.74 0.29 -0.73
C PRO A 109 -9.86 1.35 -0.67
N THR A 110 -10.15 1.83 0.52
CA THR A 110 -10.94 3.04 0.77
C THR A 110 -10.01 4.10 1.35
N GLN A 111 -10.04 5.30 0.75
CA GLN A 111 -9.23 6.44 1.17
C GLN A 111 -10.00 7.34 2.13
N VAL A 112 -11.29 7.55 1.86
CA VAL A 112 -12.17 8.39 2.66
C VAL A 112 -13.43 7.59 3.00
N ARG A 113 -13.81 7.57 4.27
CA ARG A 113 -15.12 7.07 4.71
C ARG A 113 -15.96 8.22 5.24
N ILE A 114 -17.19 8.34 4.74
CA ILE A 114 -18.17 9.30 5.22
C ILE A 114 -19.17 8.59 6.13
N ILE A 115 -19.42 9.15 7.31
CA ILE A 115 -20.34 8.61 8.31
C ILE A 115 -21.47 9.62 8.54
N PRO A 116 -22.66 9.41 7.94
CA PRO A 116 -23.84 10.21 8.28
C PRO A 116 -24.35 9.83 9.68
N VAL A 117 -24.59 10.85 10.51
CA VAL A 117 -25.13 10.68 11.88
C VAL A 117 -26.61 10.27 11.88
N ALA A 118 -27.37 10.67 10.85
CA ALA A 118 -28.79 10.35 10.70
C ALA A 118 -29.16 10.19 9.21
N GLU A 119 -30.30 9.55 8.94
CA GLU A 119 -30.80 9.31 7.58
C GLU A 119 -30.93 10.59 6.74
N ARG A 120 -31.37 11.69 7.37
CA ARG A 120 -31.44 13.02 6.71
C ARG A 120 -30.09 13.54 6.19
N HIS A 121 -28.96 13.03 6.67
CA HIS A 121 -27.63 13.44 6.23
C HIS A 121 -27.12 12.61 5.03
N GLN A 122 -27.82 11.55 4.65
CA GLN A 122 -27.40 10.60 3.61
C GLN A 122 -27.26 11.27 2.23
N ALA A 123 -28.23 12.11 1.84
CA ALA A 123 -28.20 12.80 0.56
C ALA A 123 -26.95 13.68 0.42
N ARG A 124 -26.59 14.41 1.48
CA ARG A 124 -25.38 15.22 1.50
C ARG A 124 -24.11 14.37 1.49
N ALA A 125 -24.09 13.25 2.22
CA ALA A 125 -22.97 12.32 2.21
C ALA A 125 -22.68 11.78 0.79
N GLN A 126 -23.72 11.39 0.05
CA GLN A 126 -23.61 10.92 -1.34
C GLN A 126 -23.14 12.01 -2.29
N GLN A 127 -23.63 13.24 -2.11
CA GLN A 127 -23.19 14.39 -2.89
C GLN A 127 -21.68 14.64 -2.68
N ILE A 128 -21.23 14.70 -1.41
CA ILE A 128 -19.81 14.92 -1.08
C ILE A 128 -18.94 13.79 -1.62
N ALA A 129 -19.34 12.53 -1.44
CA ALA A 129 -18.59 11.39 -1.98
C ALA A 129 -18.39 11.49 -3.50
N SER A 130 -19.42 11.93 -4.22
CA SER A 130 -19.35 12.15 -5.68
C SER A 130 -18.45 13.32 -6.05
N GLU A 131 -18.49 14.44 -5.31
CA GLU A 131 -17.66 15.63 -5.53
C GLU A 131 -16.16 15.36 -5.30
N LEU A 132 -15.83 14.51 -4.33
CA LEU A 132 -14.44 14.14 -4.01
C LEU A 132 -13.75 13.45 -5.19
N GLY A 133 -14.42 12.51 -5.88
CA GLY A 133 -13.81 11.75 -6.98
C GLY A 133 -12.64 10.86 -6.54
N LEU A 134 -12.61 10.46 -5.27
CA LEU A 134 -11.60 9.61 -4.64
C LEU A 134 -12.17 8.20 -4.41
N ARG A 135 -11.38 7.27 -3.84
CA ARG A 135 -11.95 6.01 -3.33
C ARG A 135 -12.68 6.28 -2.02
N THR A 136 -13.91 6.78 -2.15
CA THR A 136 -14.76 7.18 -1.03
C THR A 136 -15.91 6.21 -0.85
N ASP A 137 -16.16 5.82 0.40
CA ASP A 137 -17.35 5.05 0.78
C ASP A 137 -18.16 5.73 1.87
N ILE A 138 -19.39 5.26 2.05
CA ILE A 138 -20.37 5.81 2.99
C ILE A 138 -20.84 4.70 3.90
N ASP A 139 -20.66 4.90 5.21
CA ASP A 139 -21.19 4.00 6.22
C ASP A 139 -22.65 4.33 6.51
N ASP A 140 -23.52 3.88 5.61
CA ASP A 140 -24.97 4.07 5.64
C ASP A 140 -25.72 3.02 6.47
N ARG A 141 -24.99 2.10 7.11
CA ARG A 141 -25.56 1.02 7.93
C ARG A 141 -26.36 1.58 9.11
N ASP A 142 -27.38 0.85 9.54
CA ASP A 142 -28.12 1.17 10.76
C ASP A 142 -27.34 0.71 12.01
N GLU A 143 -26.32 1.49 12.36
CA GLU A 143 -25.37 1.23 13.44
C GLU A 143 -25.04 2.53 14.17
N THR A 144 -24.62 2.45 15.45
CA THR A 144 -24.21 3.65 16.19
C THR A 144 -22.99 4.30 15.55
N VAL A 145 -22.94 5.64 15.55
CA VAL A 145 -21.80 6.41 15.01
C VAL A 145 -20.46 5.95 15.63
N GLY A 146 -20.45 5.66 16.93
CA GLY A 146 -19.27 5.13 17.61
C GLY A 146 -18.81 3.77 17.06
N LYS A 147 -19.74 2.87 16.73
CA LYS A 147 -19.42 1.60 16.08
C LYS A 147 -18.86 1.80 14.67
N LYS A 148 -19.49 2.68 13.88
CA LYS A 148 -19.01 3.03 12.53
C LYS A 148 -17.58 3.59 12.54
N ILE A 149 -17.29 4.52 13.45
CA ILE A 149 -15.94 5.10 13.62
C ILE A 149 -14.93 4.01 14.02
N ARG A 150 -15.30 3.13 14.97
CA ARG A 150 -14.44 2.03 15.40
C ARG A 150 -14.14 1.07 14.25
N ASP A 151 -15.14 0.70 13.47
CA ASP A 151 -14.98 -0.21 12.31
C ASP A 151 -14.06 0.43 11.26
N ALA A 152 -14.27 1.72 10.93
CA ALA A 152 -13.36 2.47 10.06
C ALA A 152 -11.92 2.50 10.59
N GLY A 153 -11.75 2.63 11.91
CA GLY A 153 -10.46 2.56 12.57
C GLY A 153 -9.77 1.19 12.44
N ARG A 154 -10.56 0.09 12.46
CA ARG A 154 -10.07 -1.29 12.26
C ARG A 154 -9.71 -1.59 10.82
N GLU A 155 -10.42 -1.00 9.87
CA GLU A 155 -10.14 -1.08 8.43
C GLU A 155 -8.99 -0.15 7.98
N TRP A 156 -8.40 0.60 8.91
CA TRP A 156 -7.29 1.54 8.67
C TRP A 156 -7.63 2.63 7.64
N ILE A 157 -8.88 3.09 7.62
CA ILE A 157 -9.30 4.15 6.71
C ILE A 157 -8.47 5.42 6.99
N PRO A 158 -7.77 5.98 5.99
CA PRO A 158 -6.92 7.16 6.19
C PRO A 158 -7.69 8.40 6.65
N TYR A 159 -8.87 8.64 6.08
CA TYR A 159 -9.72 9.79 6.38
C TYR A 159 -11.14 9.36 6.73
N VAL A 160 -11.62 9.76 7.91
CA VAL A 160 -13.01 9.48 8.34
C VAL A 160 -13.73 10.79 8.59
N ALA A 161 -14.68 11.13 7.74
CA ALA A 161 -15.50 12.33 7.84
C ALA A 161 -16.85 11.99 8.47
N VAL A 162 -17.26 12.74 9.50
CA VAL A 162 -18.59 12.61 10.11
C VAL A 162 -19.48 13.75 9.63
N ILE A 163 -20.73 13.46 9.29
CA ILE A 163 -21.72 14.46 8.86
C ILE A 163 -22.91 14.44 9.81
N GLY A 164 -22.96 15.46 10.68
CA GLY A 164 -24.11 15.81 11.52
C GLY A 164 -24.82 17.08 11.05
N ASP A 165 -25.73 17.58 11.87
CA ASP A 165 -26.44 18.85 11.60
C ASP A 165 -25.47 20.05 11.55
N GLU A 166 -24.38 20.04 12.35
CA GLU A 166 -23.35 21.09 12.34
C GLU A 166 -22.59 21.14 11.01
N GLU A 167 -22.17 19.98 10.49
CA GLU A 167 -21.49 19.91 9.18
C GLU A 167 -22.42 20.28 8.03
N LEU A 168 -23.71 19.96 8.13
CA LEU A 168 -24.70 20.43 7.14
C LEU A 168 -24.86 21.95 7.13
N ALA A 169 -24.89 22.57 8.32
CA ALA A 169 -25.08 24.01 8.45
C ALA A 169 -23.84 24.82 8.07
N SER A 170 -22.65 24.34 8.45
CA SER A 170 -21.39 25.05 8.20
C SER A 170 -20.82 24.80 6.80
N GLY A 171 -21.09 23.64 6.20
CA GLY A 171 -20.44 23.18 4.97
C GLY A 171 -19.02 22.68 5.17
N GLU A 172 -18.49 22.72 6.40
CA GLU A 172 -17.22 22.12 6.78
C GLU A 172 -17.43 20.70 7.28
N LEU A 173 -16.42 19.84 7.07
CA LEU A 173 -16.40 18.48 7.56
C LEU A 173 -15.49 18.36 8.77
N THR A 174 -15.96 17.67 9.82
CA THR A 174 -15.08 17.18 10.87
C THR A 174 -14.43 15.87 10.40
N VAL A 175 -13.15 15.95 10.03
CA VAL A 175 -12.38 14.81 9.48
C VAL A 175 -11.37 14.31 10.49
N THR A 176 -11.42 13.02 10.82
CA THR A 176 -10.36 12.35 11.56
C THR A 176 -9.28 11.89 10.58
N VAL A 177 -8.05 12.37 10.78
CA VAL A 177 -6.89 12.04 9.93
C VAL A 177 -6.04 10.98 10.62
N ARG A 178 -5.98 9.77 10.05
CA ARG A 178 -5.33 8.63 10.68
C ARG A 178 -3.83 8.83 10.88
N ALA A 179 -3.14 9.37 9.87
CA ALA A 179 -1.69 9.58 9.90
C ALA A 179 -1.24 10.56 11.02
N GLU A 180 -2.13 11.47 11.43
CA GLU A 180 -1.90 12.44 12.51
C GLU A 180 -2.42 11.95 13.87
N SER A 181 -3.12 10.82 13.89
CA SER A 181 -3.76 10.28 15.09
C SER A 181 -2.84 9.32 15.83
N THR A 182 -3.03 9.23 17.15
CA THR A 182 -2.43 8.21 18.01
C THR A 182 -3.52 7.30 18.60
N PRO A 183 -3.18 6.13 19.17
CA PRO A 183 -4.16 5.26 19.81
C PRO A 183 -5.02 5.94 20.89
N LYS A 184 -4.50 7.00 21.54
CA LYS A 184 -5.18 7.73 22.62
C LYS A 184 -5.76 9.07 22.19
N SER A 185 -5.36 9.61 21.05
CA SER A 185 -5.74 10.95 20.60
C SER A 185 -6.03 10.97 19.10
N PRO A 186 -7.31 10.93 18.68
CA PRO A 186 -7.67 11.11 17.29
C PRO A 186 -7.47 12.56 16.86
N ALA A 187 -6.72 12.78 15.78
CA ALA A 187 -6.53 14.09 15.18
C ALA A 187 -7.76 14.46 14.33
N LYS A 188 -8.59 15.35 14.87
CA LYS A 188 -9.77 15.89 14.18
C LYS A 188 -9.43 17.25 13.59
N VAL A 189 -9.66 17.40 12.30
CA VAL A 189 -9.40 18.62 11.54
C VAL A 189 -10.70 19.04 10.86
N LYS A 190 -11.09 20.31 11.02
CA LYS A 190 -12.18 20.90 10.25
C LYS A 190 -11.64 21.32 8.88
N MET A 191 -12.30 20.89 7.82
CA MET A 191 -11.91 21.24 6.45
C MET A 191 -13.10 21.17 5.50
N SER A 192 -13.08 21.95 4.41
CA SER A 192 -14.10 21.83 3.38
C SER A 192 -13.94 20.52 2.58
N PRO A 193 -14.99 20.05 1.86
CA PRO A 193 -14.85 18.94 0.92
C PRO A 193 -13.75 19.18 -0.14
N ALA A 194 -13.56 20.43 -0.57
CA ALA A 194 -12.55 20.80 -1.55
C ALA A 194 -11.13 20.66 -0.96
N ASP A 195 -10.92 21.08 0.28
CA ASP A 195 -9.63 20.94 0.96
C ASP A 195 -9.29 19.46 1.22
N LEU A 196 -10.29 18.66 1.63
CA LEU A 196 -10.12 17.22 1.77
C LEU A 196 -9.71 16.58 0.45
N LYS A 197 -10.38 16.93 -0.66
CA LYS A 197 -10.02 16.47 -2.00
C LYS A 197 -8.60 16.84 -2.38
N ALA A 198 -8.22 18.11 -2.19
CA ALA A 198 -6.90 18.61 -2.52
C ALA A 198 -5.82 17.86 -1.72
N ARG A 199 -6.04 17.68 -0.42
CA ARG A 199 -5.13 16.97 0.48
C ARG A 199 -4.91 15.51 0.05
N VAL A 200 -5.97 14.74 -0.17
CA VAL A 200 -5.86 13.34 -0.61
C VAL A 200 -5.25 13.23 -2.02
N SER A 201 -5.60 14.16 -2.91
CA SER A 201 -5.04 14.20 -4.26
C SER A 201 -3.54 14.46 -4.25
N ALA A 202 -3.05 15.31 -3.33
CA ALA A 202 -1.62 15.54 -3.15
C ALA A 202 -0.89 14.29 -2.67
N GLU A 203 -1.44 13.55 -1.69
CA GLU A 203 -0.86 12.30 -1.18
C GLU A 203 -0.83 11.17 -2.21
N THR A 204 -1.70 11.24 -3.21
CA THR A 204 -1.87 10.21 -4.24
C THR A 204 -1.31 10.61 -5.60
N ALA A 205 -0.71 11.80 -5.69
CA ALA A 205 -0.17 12.34 -6.93
C ALA A 205 0.92 11.44 -7.53
N GLY A 206 0.83 11.17 -8.83
CA GLY A 206 1.77 10.32 -9.56
C GLY A 206 1.73 8.83 -9.19
N LYS A 207 0.77 8.40 -8.36
CA LYS A 207 0.59 6.99 -7.99
C LYS A 207 -0.46 6.33 -8.89
N PRO A 208 -0.39 5.00 -9.10
CA PRO A 208 -1.43 4.27 -9.79
C PRO A 208 -2.80 4.47 -9.13
N TRP A 209 -3.84 4.65 -9.93
CA TRP A 209 -5.20 4.86 -9.44
C TRP A 209 -6.20 3.91 -10.08
N ARG A 210 -7.15 3.45 -9.26
CA ARG A 210 -8.36 2.73 -9.67
C ARG A 210 -9.53 3.23 -8.82
N ARG A 211 -10.74 3.14 -9.39
CA ARG A 211 -11.99 3.39 -8.66
C ARG A 211 -12.18 2.41 -7.50
N LEU A 212 -13.08 2.76 -6.59
CA LEU A 212 -13.49 1.88 -5.49
C LEU A 212 -13.94 0.51 -6.05
N PRO A 213 -13.41 -0.62 -5.53
CA PRO A 213 -13.70 -1.94 -6.07
C PRO A 213 -15.06 -2.50 -5.65
N LEU A 214 -15.66 -1.95 -4.59
CA LEU A 214 -16.95 -2.36 -4.02
C LEU A 214 -17.97 -1.21 -4.12
N SER A 215 -19.22 -1.47 -3.74
CA SER A 215 -20.23 -0.40 -3.65
C SER A 215 -19.75 0.75 -2.75
N MET A 216 -20.15 1.96 -3.12
CA MET A 216 -19.97 3.16 -2.31
C MET A 216 -20.72 3.05 -0.98
N LEU A 217 -21.90 2.42 -0.97
CA LEU A 217 -22.68 2.19 0.24
C LEU A 217 -22.23 0.90 0.92
N LEU A 218 -21.88 0.99 2.21
CA LEU A 218 -21.43 -0.16 2.99
C LEU A 218 -22.56 -1.17 3.20
N SER A 219 -23.82 -0.73 3.29
CA SER A 219 -24.98 -1.60 3.44
C SER A 219 -25.18 -2.56 2.27
N GLU A 220 -24.72 -2.19 1.06
CA GLU A 220 -24.82 -2.97 -0.18
C GLU A 220 -23.65 -3.94 -0.39
N ARG A 221 -22.62 -3.88 0.45
CA ARG A 221 -21.45 -4.74 0.31
C ARG A 221 -21.75 -6.16 0.80
N PRO A 222 -21.11 -7.19 0.22
CA PRO A 222 -21.16 -8.55 0.75
C PRO A 222 -20.77 -8.57 2.23
N LYS A 223 -21.62 -9.18 3.05
CA LYS A 223 -21.32 -9.47 4.44
C LYS A 223 -20.73 -10.87 4.51
N PHE A 224 -19.46 -10.96 4.87
CA PHE A 224 -18.83 -12.24 5.18
C PHE A 224 -19.24 -12.61 6.61
N ILE A 225 -20.10 -13.62 6.74
CA ILE A 225 -20.58 -14.19 8.00
C ILE A 225 -19.71 -15.40 8.34
#